data_AF-A0A7W4BR03-F1
#
_entry.id   AF-A0A7W4BR03-F1
#
_cell.length_a   1.000
_cell.length_b   1.000
_cell.length_c   1.000
_cell.angle_alpha   90.00
_cell.angle_beta   90.00
_cell.angle_gamma   90.00
#
_symmetry.space_group_name_H-M   'P 1'
#
loop_
_entity.id
_entity.type
_entity.pdbx_description
1 polymer ?
#
loop_
_entity_poly.entity_id
_entity_poly.type
_entity_poly.pdbx_seq_one_letter_code
_entity_poly.pdbx_strand_id
1 'polypeptide(L)'
;MNTLNNQNEINVGVDTGKTQLDIYIRPLDIYFTVENNQSGIKHAIQILKKHPVTRVTIEATGRLEQPFIIACAEANIPFVVANPVNIKRFAGAIGQKAKTDKLDAQLIAHFGEAIKPPLSSLKPDQMRLMSDLLSRRRQLMDMQTMEKNRSQIMPKTISSLIKPILTALKNQIEKVDLKLQKLIKECDEYEAKNNIIQSVPGVGNVVAFNLLSDMPELGYVNNKEAASLVGVAPFNRESGVYQGKRMIRGGRPKIRTAMYMAMMSAIQCNPKFKEIYQRMVAAGKPKKVAIIACIRKLVVIINSMVRDGVMWDPEMV
;
A
#
# COMPACT_ATOMS: atom_id res chain seq x y z
N MET A 1 -21.27 -30.69 8.66
CA MET A 1 -21.78 -30.26 7.34
C MET A 1 -20.61 -30.32 6.35
N ASN A 2 -20.63 -31.35 5.50
CA ASN A 2 -19.83 -31.62 4.29
C ASN A 2 -18.41 -31.01 4.15
N THR A 3 -17.40 -31.78 4.58
CA THR A 3 -15.96 -31.53 4.32
C THR A 3 -15.41 -32.28 3.09
N LEU A 4 -16.25 -32.85 2.23
CA LEU A 4 -15.83 -33.76 1.16
C LEU A 4 -15.84 -33.19 -0.28
N ASN A 5 -16.03 -31.88 -0.49
CA ASN A 5 -16.19 -31.31 -1.85
C ASN A 5 -15.15 -30.26 -2.31
N ASN A 6 -14.02 -30.08 -1.61
CA ASN A 6 -12.98 -29.11 -2.03
C ASN A 6 -11.73 -29.73 -2.68
N GLN A 7 -11.69 -31.04 -2.96
CA GLN A 7 -10.51 -31.72 -3.51
C GLN A 7 -10.11 -31.33 -4.95
N ASN A 8 -10.85 -30.43 -5.62
CA ASN A 8 -10.59 -30.05 -7.01
C ASN A 8 -9.77 -28.75 -7.20
N GLU A 9 -9.57 -27.93 -6.16
CA GLU A 9 -8.82 -26.67 -6.32
C GLU A 9 -7.34 -26.84 -5.98
N ILE A 10 -6.45 -26.58 -6.95
CA ILE A 10 -5.01 -26.57 -6.72
C ILE A 10 -4.60 -25.20 -6.18
N ASN A 11 -4.20 -25.17 -4.91
CA ASN A 11 -3.72 -23.98 -4.22
C ASN A 11 -2.22 -24.11 -3.95
N VAL A 12 -1.48 -23.09 -4.35
CA VAL A 12 -0.02 -23.05 -4.23
C VAL A 12 0.35 -21.99 -3.21
N GLY A 13 1.26 -22.32 -2.31
CA GLY A 13 1.88 -21.39 -1.38
C GLY A 13 3.33 -21.17 -1.73
N VAL A 14 3.76 -19.91 -1.72
CA VAL A 14 5.13 -19.51 -2.01
C VAL A 14 5.69 -18.71 -0.86
N ASP A 15 6.62 -19.29 -0.13
CA ASP A 15 7.47 -18.54 0.79
C ASP A 15 8.66 -17.97 0.02
N THR A 16 8.96 -16.69 0.28
CA THR A 16 9.88 -15.90 -0.55
C THR A 16 11.12 -15.53 0.24
N GLY A 17 12.22 -16.20 -0.08
CA GLY A 17 13.57 -15.86 0.40
C GLY A 17 14.32 -14.94 -0.56
N LYS A 18 15.47 -14.42 -0.10
CA LYS A 18 16.36 -13.60 -0.93
C LYS A 18 17.00 -14.40 -2.06
N THR A 19 17.37 -15.65 -1.79
CA THR A 19 18.11 -16.51 -2.70
C THR A 19 17.26 -17.63 -3.28
N GLN A 20 16.13 -17.96 -2.65
CA GLN A 20 15.29 -19.10 -3.02
C GLN A 20 13.81 -18.80 -2.86
N LEU A 21 12.98 -19.57 -3.56
CA LEU A 21 11.53 -19.63 -3.42
C LEU A 21 11.15 -21.04 -3.01
N ASP A 22 10.40 -21.15 -1.92
CA ASP A 22 9.92 -22.40 -1.37
C ASP A 22 8.44 -22.55 -1.72
N ILE A 23 8.12 -23.59 -2.49
CA ILE A 23 6.82 -23.73 -3.16
C ILE A 23 6.15 -25.01 -2.70
N TYR A 24 4.91 -24.88 -2.23
CA TYR A 24 4.07 -26.00 -1.82
C TYR A 24 2.78 -26.04 -2.65
N ILE A 25 2.49 -27.18 -3.26
CA ILE A 25 1.26 -27.40 -4.04
C ILE A 25 0.29 -28.27 -3.23
N ARG A 26 -0.86 -27.72 -2.91
CA ARG A 26 -1.94 -28.36 -2.15
C ARG A 26 -3.15 -28.62 -3.07
N PRO A 27 -3.87 -29.74 -2.92
CA PRO A 27 -3.68 -30.84 -1.96
C PRO A 27 -2.67 -31.92 -2.38
N LEU A 28 -1.86 -31.69 -3.42
CA LEU A 28 -0.95 -32.72 -3.97
C LEU A 28 0.26 -33.06 -3.09
N ASP A 29 0.49 -32.28 -2.03
CA ASP A 29 1.62 -32.42 -1.11
C ASP A 29 3.01 -32.41 -1.78
N ILE A 30 3.10 -31.71 -2.92
CA ILE A 30 4.35 -31.50 -3.65
C ILE A 30 5.04 -30.26 -3.06
N TYR A 31 6.27 -30.44 -2.60
CA TYR A 31 7.14 -29.34 -2.17
C TYR A 31 8.42 -29.35 -2.99
N PHE A 32 8.85 -28.16 -3.43
CA PHE A 32 10.12 -27.98 -4.11
C PHE A 32 10.64 -26.56 -3.88
N THR A 33 11.95 -26.42 -4.06
CA THR A 33 12.65 -25.13 -3.92
C THR A 33 13.31 -24.79 -5.24
N VAL A 34 13.27 -23.52 -5.62
CA VAL A 34 14.02 -22.98 -6.76
C VAL A 34 14.82 -21.76 -6.34
N GLU A 35 15.85 -21.40 -7.09
CA GLU A 35 16.54 -20.14 -6.88
C GLU A 35 15.62 -18.93 -7.18
N ASN A 36 15.72 -17.87 -6.38
CA ASN A 36 15.01 -16.62 -6.61
C ASN A 36 15.74 -15.75 -7.64
N ASN A 37 15.86 -16.29 -8.85
CA ASN A 37 16.43 -15.64 -10.02
C ASN A 37 15.63 -16.03 -11.28
N GLN A 38 16.02 -15.47 -12.42
CA GLN A 38 15.27 -15.66 -13.66
C GLN A 38 15.15 -17.14 -14.09
N SER A 39 16.21 -17.94 -13.94
CA SER A 39 16.20 -19.36 -14.29
C SER A 39 15.34 -20.19 -13.35
N GLY A 40 15.48 -19.99 -12.03
CA GLY A 40 14.69 -20.69 -11.03
C GLY A 40 13.21 -20.37 -11.11
N ILE A 41 12.85 -19.09 -11.31
CA ILE A 41 11.46 -18.67 -11.52
C ILE A 41 10.87 -19.30 -12.78
N LYS A 42 11.61 -19.31 -13.90
CA LYS A 42 11.14 -19.96 -15.14
C LYS A 42 10.88 -21.46 -14.91
N HIS A 43 11.75 -22.13 -14.15
CA HIS A 43 11.57 -23.53 -13.79
C HIS A 43 10.33 -23.75 -12.92
N ALA A 44 10.11 -22.90 -11.91
CA ALA A 44 8.90 -22.96 -11.08
C ALA A 44 7.63 -22.79 -11.93
N ILE A 45 7.57 -21.81 -12.83
CA ILE A 45 6.43 -21.61 -13.71
C ILE A 45 6.16 -22.83 -14.60
N GLN A 46 7.21 -23.49 -15.11
CA GLN A 46 7.07 -24.73 -15.89
C GLN A 46 6.46 -25.87 -15.07
N ILE A 47 6.83 -25.99 -13.78
CA ILE A 47 6.23 -26.98 -12.87
C ILE A 47 4.76 -26.64 -12.62
N LEU A 48 4.46 -25.38 -12.28
CA LEU A 48 3.09 -24.94 -11.97
C LEU A 48 2.12 -25.13 -13.15
N LYS A 49 2.56 -24.91 -14.39
CA LYS A 49 1.74 -25.12 -15.59
C LYS A 49 1.31 -26.57 -15.82
N LYS A 50 1.94 -27.55 -15.17
CA LYS A 50 1.54 -28.97 -15.25
C LYS A 50 0.29 -29.27 -14.43
N HIS A 51 -0.18 -28.31 -13.62
CA HIS A 51 -1.32 -28.46 -12.74
C HIS A 51 -2.37 -27.38 -13.05
N PRO A 52 -3.67 -27.66 -12.84
CA PRO A 52 -4.74 -26.67 -12.99
C PRO A 52 -4.76 -25.72 -11.78
N VAL A 53 -3.74 -24.86 -11.67
CA VAL A 53 -3.55 -23.96 -10.53
C VAL A 53 -4.70 -22.96 -10.43
N THR A 54 -5.47 -23.06 -9.34
CA THR A 54 -6.56 -22.13 -9.02
C THR A 54 -6.02 -20.84 -8.42
N ARG A 55 -4.98 -20.94 -7.58
CA ARG A 55 -4.41 -19.79 -6.88
C ARG A 55 -2.99 -20.03 -6.43
N VAL A 56 -2.09 -19.11 -6.77
CA VAL A 56 -0.76 -18.99 -6.17
C VAL A 56 -0.78 -17.89 -5.12
N THR A 57 -0.70 -18.24 -3.85
CA THR A 57 -0.59 -17.29 -2.76
C THR A 57 0.89 -17.07 -2.45
N ILE A 58 1.33 -15.83 -2.48
CA ILE A 58 2.69 -15.42 -2.14
C ILE A 58 2.64 -14.36 -1.05
N GLU A 59 3.47 -14.50 -0.02
CA GLU A 59 3.60 -13.48 1.02
C GLU A 59 4.42 -12.29 0.50
N ALA A 60 3.97 -11.05 0.80
CA ALA A 60 4.72 -9.86 0.41
C ALA A 60 6.00 -9.70 1.25
N THR A 61 7.18 -9.84 0.63
CA THR A 61 8.49 -9.82 1.30
C THR A 61 9.41 -8.75 0.70
N GLY A 62 9.07 -7.49 0.94
CA GLY A 62 10.00 -6.38 0.68
C GLY A 62 10.47 -6.27 -0.78
N ARG A 63 9.65 -6.72 -1.74
CA ARG A 63 9.88 -6.79 -3.20
C ARG A 63 10.56 -8.05 -3.72
N LEU A 64 11.06 -8.93 -2.85
CA LEU A 64 11.70 -10.18 -3.30
C LEU A 64 10.73 -11.07 -4.08
N GLU A 65 9.43 -10.87 -3.87
CA GLU A 65 8.34 -11.58 -4.53
C GLU A 65 8.04 -11.07 -5.96
N GLN A 66 8.48 -9.86 -6.30
CA GLN A 66 8.05 -9.17 -7.53
C GLN A 66 8.42 -9.92 -8.82
N PRO A 67 9.65 -10.44 -9.00
CA PRO A 67 10.00 -11.15 -10.22
C PRO A 67 9.12 -12.39 -10.46
N PHE A 68 8.77 -13.11 -9.39
CA PHE A 68 7.91 -14.29 -9.47
C PHE A 68 6.46 -13.92 -9.78
N ILE A 69 5.94 -12.83 -9.19
CA ILE A 69 4.59 -12.32 -9.49
C ILE A 69 4.47 -11.89 -10.96
N ILE A 70 5.48 -11.18 -11.49
CA ILE A 70 5.51 -10.78 -12.89
C ILE A 70 5.46 -12.02 -13.79
N ALA A 71 6.29 -13.02 -13.49
CA ALA A 71 6.30 -14.28 -14.25
C ALA A 71 4.97 -15.04 -14.17
N CYS A 72 4.28 -15.02 -13.02
CA CYS A 72 2.94 -15.58 -12.90
C CYS A 72 1.93 -14.85 -13.80
N ALA A 73 1.95 -13.51 -13.78
CA ALA A 73 1.06 -12.70 -14.60
C ALA A 73 1.30 -12.93 -16.10
N GLU A 74 2.55 -12.93 -16.57
CA GLU A 74 2.93 -13.23 -17.96
C GLU A 74 2.52 -14.65 -18.38
N ALA A 75 2.53 -15.59 -17.44
CA ALA A 75 2.10 -16.97 -17.65
C ALA A 75 0.59 -17.18 -17.52
N ASN A 76 -0.20 -16.12 -17.25
CA ASN A 76 -1.63 -16.19 -16.93
C ASN A 76 -1.96 -17.13 -15.76
N ILE A 77 -1.06 -17.25 -14.79
CA ILE A 77 -1.25 -18.02 -13.56
C ILE A 77 -1.92 -17.12 -12.50
N PRO A 78 -3.11 -17.48 -11.99
CA PRO A 78 -3.80 -16.67 -10.98
C PRO A 78 -2.98 -16.59 -9.69
N PHE A 79 -2.73 -15.38 -9.19
CA PHE A 79 -1.93 -15.16 -7.99
C PHE A 79 -2.59 -14.22 -6.98
N VAL A 80 -2.12 -14.28 -5.74
CA VAL A 80 -2.50 -13.41 -4.62
C VAL A 80 -1.26 -12.96 -3.89
N VAL A 81 -1.07 -11.66 -3.78
CA VAL A 81 -0.05 -11.07 -2.90
C VAL A 81 -0.67 -10.87 -1.52
N ALA A 82 -0.38 -11.80 -0.61
CA ALA A 82 -0.93 -11.81 0.73
C ALA A 82 -0.19 -10.85 1.67
N ASN A 83 -0.94 -10.24 2.58
CA ASN A 83 -0.36 -9.44 3.65
C ASN A 83 0.29 -10.37 4.71
N PRO A 84 1.59 -10.20 5.03
CA PRO A 84 2.29 -10.95 6.07
C PRO A 84 1.54 -11.08 7.40
N VAL A 85 0.85 -10.00 7.81
CA VAL A 85 0.10 -9.97 9.07
C VAL A 85 -1.08 -10.94 9.04
N ASN A 86 -1.69 -11.16 7.88
CA ASN A 86 -2.82 -12.09 7.74
C ASN A 86 -2.34 -13.53 7.77
N ILE A 87 -1.24 -13.86 7.08
CA ILE A 87 -0.61 -15.19 7.12
C ILE A 87 -0.21 -15.53 8.57
N LYS A 88 0.44 -14.60 9.27
CA LYS A 88 0.83 -14.77 10.67
C LYS A 88 -0.36 -14.98 11.61
N ARG A 89 -1.47 -14.25 11.40
CA ARG A 89 -2.70 -14.45 12.19
C ARG A 89 -3.35 -15.80 11.91
N PHE A 90 -3.34 -16.24 10.66
CA PHE A 90 -3.87 -17.54 10.27
C PHE A 90 -3.06 -18.66 10.92
N ALA A 91 -1.72 -18.59 10.90
CA ALA A 91 -0.84 -19.52 11.62
C ALA A 91 -1.21 -19.65 13.10
N GLY A 92 -1.44 -18.50 13.76
CA GLY A 92 -1.88 -18.45 15.16
C GLY A 92 -3.26 -19.09 15.38
N ALA A 93 -4.20 -18.88 14.45
CA ALA A 93 -5.54 -19.44 14.52
C ALA A 93 -5.56 -20.97 14.39
N ILE A 94 -4.66 -21.56 13.58
CA ILE A 94 -4.55 -23.00 13.41
C ILE A 94 -3.55 -23.65 14.40
N GLY A 95 -2.97 -22.89 15.31
CA GLY A 95 -2.04 -23.39 16.33
C GLY A 95 -0.67 -23.83 15.81
N GLN A 96 -0.26 -23.41 14.60
CA GLN A 96 1.03 -23.76 14.03
C GLN A 96 2.16 -23.02 14.76
N LYS A 97 2.98 -23.77 15.51
CA LYS A 97 4.13 -23.25 16.27
C LYS A 97 5.47 -23.50 15.60
N ALA A 98 5.62 -24.64 14.93
CA ALA A 98 6.85 -25.00 14.23
C ALA A 98 7.00 -24.18 12.94
N LYS A 99 8.25 -23.81 12.63
CA LYS A 99 8.60 -22.99 11.47
C LYS A 99 9.76 -23.62 10.71
N THR A 100 9.53 -23.91 9.45
CA THR A 100 10.53 -24.32 8.45
C THR A 100 10.07 -23.81 7.09
N ASP A 101 10.97 -23.66 6.12
CA ASP A 101 10.63 -23.12 4.80
C ASP A 101 9.50 -23.92 4.13
N LYS A 102 9.53 -25.26 4.26
CA LYS A 102 8.43 -26.14 3.81
C LYS A 102 7.10 -25.87 4.54
N LEU A 103 7.14 -25.75 5.87
CA LEU A 103 5.95 -25.51 6.68
C LEU A 103 5.35 -24.11 6.44
N ASP A 104 6.19 -23.13 6.12
CA ASP A 104 5.76 -21.77 5.78
C ASP A 104 5.08 -21.75 4.40
N ALA A 105 5.69 -22.37 3.38
CA ALA A 105 5.07 -22.53 2.07
C ALA A 105 3.74 -23.30 2.16
N GLN A 106 3.69 -24.37 2.96
CA GLN A 106 2.46 -25.14 3.22
C GLN A 106 1.39 -24.29 3.91
N LEU A 107 1.76 -23.50 4.92
CA LEU A 107 0.86 -22.58 5.61
C LEU A 107 0.25 -21.56 4.64
N ILE A 108 1.06 -20.99 3.75
CA ILE A 108 0.61 -20.02 2.74
C ILE A 108 -0.35 -20.68 1.75
N ALA A 109 -0.09 -21.92 1.31
CA ALA A 109 -0.99 -22.68 0.44
C ALA A 109 -2.34 -22.93 1.13
N HIS A 110 -2.31 -23.33 2.40
CA HIS A 110 -3.50 -23.57 3.22
C HIS A 110 -4.28 -22.27 3.47
N PHE A 111 -3.60 -21.14 3.69
CA PHE A 111 -4.26 -19.84 3.77
C PHE A 111 -5.01 -19.52 2.47
N GLY A 112 -4.39 -19.76 1.31
CA GLY A 112 -5.00 -19.55 -0.01
C GLY A 112 -6.28 -20.36 -0.21
N GLU A 113 -6.26 -21.63 0.19
CA GLU A 113 -7.41 -22.54 0.14
C GLU A 113 -8.52 -22.12 1.12
N ALA A 114 -8.18 -21.86 2.38
CA ALA A 114 -9.15 -21.64 3.44
C ALA A 114 -9.80 -20.25 3.37
N ILE A 115 -9.02 -19.20 3.08
CA ILE A 115 -9.49 -17.82 3.07
C ILE A 115 -10.01 -17.39 1.69
N LYS A 116 -9.56 -18.06 0.62
CA LYS A 116 -9.88 -17.72 -0.78
C LYS A 116 -9.79 -16.21 -1.07
N PRO A 117 -8.67 -15.54 -0.73
CA PRO A 117 -8.52 -14.10 -0.92
C PRO A 117 -8.74 -13.71 -2.40
N PRO A 118 -9.23 -12.50 -2.71
CA PRO A 118 -9.41 -12.08 -4.09
C PRO A 118 -8.08 -12.08 -4.85
N LEU A 119 -8.13 -12.45 -6.14
CA LEU A 119 -6.96 -12.48 -7.01
C LEU A 119 -6.35 -11.08 -7.12
N SER A 120 -5.02 -11.04 -7.10
CA SER A 120 -4.27 -9.82 -7.33
C SER A 120 -4.09 -9.59 -8.82
N SER A 121 -4.12 -8.33 -9.24
CA SER A 121 -3.78 -7.92 -10.60
C SER A 121 -2.38 -7.32 -10.62
N LEU A 122 -1.60 -7.63 -11.65
CA LEU A 122 -0.33 -6.95 -11.87
C LEU A 122 -0.63 -5.50 -12.29
N LYS A 123 -0.15 -4.53 -11.51
CA LYS A 123 -0.22 -3.12 -11.92
C LYS A 123 0.53 -2.92 -13.24
N PRO A 124 0.09 -2.03 -14.15
CA PRO A 124 0.86 -1.70 -15.35
C PRO A 124 2.29 -1.24 -15.02
N ASP A 125 3.22 -1.46 -15.94
CA ASP A 125 4.65 -1.19 -15.76
C ASP A 125 4.93 0.23 -15.28
N GLN A 126 4.29 1.22 -15.89
CA GLN A 126 4.38 2.62 -15.48
C GLN A 126 3.91 2.81 -14.02
N MET A 127 2.82 2.17 -13.61
CA MET A 127 2.29 2.31 -12.24
C MET A 127 3.18 1.60 -11.20
N ARG A 128 3.84 0.49 -11.59
CA ARG A 128 4.88 -0.16 -10.76
C ARG A 128 6.08 0.77 -10.61
N LEU A 129 6.59 1.33 -11.71
CA LEU A 129 7.69 2.29 -11.67
C LEU A 129 7.34 3.53 -10.83
N MET A 130 6.11 4.03 -10.92
CA MET A 130 5.63 5.13 -10.08
C MET A 130 5.67 4.75 -8.59
N SER A 131 5.19 3.55 -8.25
CA SER A 131 5.22 3.02 -6.87
C SER A 131 6.66 2.97 -6.35
N ASP A 132 7.61 2.57 -7.20
CA ASP A 132 9.02 2.44 -6.89
C ASP A 132 9.69 3.78 -6.64
N LEU A 133 9.44 4.75 -7.51
CA LEU A 133 9.92 6.12 -7.38
C LEU A 133 9.36 6.77 -6.11
N LEU A 134 8.07 6.59 -5.80
CA LEU A 134 7.46 7.10 -4.56
C LEU A 134 8.05 6.43 -3.31
N SER A 135 8.34 5.14 -3.37
CA SER A 135 9.04 4.43 -2.30
C SER A 135 10.45 5.01 -2.10
N ARG A 136 11.21 5.21 -3.19
CA ARG A 136 12.56 5.77 -3.12
C ARG A 136 12.56 7.21 -2.60
N ARG A 137 11.63 8.03 -3.05
CA ARG A 137 11.43 9.40 -2.55
C ARG A 137 11.25 9.42 -1.04
N ARG A 138 10.42 8.51 -0.50
CA ARG A 138 10.18 8.39 0.93
C ARG A 138 11.44 8.06 1.70
N GLN A 139 12.19 7.06 1.24
CA GLN A 139 13.48 6.69 1.84
C GLN A 139 14.46 7.88 1.87
N LEU A 140 14.55 8.63 0.78
CA LEU A 140 15.40 9.83 0.71
C LEU A 140 14.95 10.93 1.67
N MET A 141 13.64 11.15 1.81
CA MET A 141 13.10 12.09 2.80
C MET A 141 13.38 11.65 4.23
N ASP A 142 13.23 10.36 4.55
CA ASP A 142 13.52 9.82 5.87
C ASP A 142 15.01 10.04 6.22
N MET A 143 15.91 9.75 5.27
CA MET A 143 17.34 10.06 5.40
C MET A 143 17.59 11.55 5.58
N GLN A 144 16.92 12.41 4.82
CA GLN A 144 17.09 13.86 4.92
C GLN A 144 16.61 14.38 6.29
N THR A 145 15.50 13.86 6.81
CA THR A 145 15.00 14.22 8.15
C THR A 145 15.99 13.78 9.22
N MET A 146 16.55 12.57 9.13
CA MET A 146 17.60 12.11 10.06
C MET A 146 18.81 13.05 10.05
N GLU A 147 19.30 13.44 8.88
CA GLU A 147 20.44 14.35 8.75
C GLU A 147 20.11 15.78 9.22
N LYS A 148 18.90 16.28 8.98
CA LYS A 148 18.44 17.58 9.48
C LYS A 148 18.43 17.61 11.01
N ASN A 149 17.91 16.55 11.63
CA ASN A 149 17.87 16.43 13.08
C ASN A 149 19.30 16.41 13.67
N ARG A 150 20.23 15.65 13.05
CA ARG A 150 21.65 15.66 13.43
C ARG A 150 22.25 17.06 13.32
N SER A 151 21.99 17.78 12.24
CA SER A 151 22.50 19.15 12.04
C SER A 151 22.02 20.16 13.09
N GLN A 152 20.89 19.90 13.76
CA GLN A 152 20.36 20.81 14.79
C GLN A 152 21.00 20.59 16.17
N ILE A 153 21.46 19.37 16.46
CA ILE A 153 21.97 19.00 17.79
C ILE A 153 23.49 18.86 17.84
N MET A 154 24.15 18.63 16.70
CA MET A 154 25.59 18.37 16.65
C MET A 154 26.42 19.67 16.68
N PRO A 155 27.66 19.63 17.22
CA PRO A 155 28.56 20.77 17.21
C PRO A 155 28.83 21.32 15.79
N LYS A 156 29.02 22.64 15.69
CA LYS A 156 29.28 23.33 14.41
C LYS A 156 30.48 22.77 13.65
N THR A 157 31.47 22.22 14.35
CA THR A 157 32.67 21.58 13.77
C THR A 157 32.34 20.39 12.87
N ILE A 158 31.21 19.69 13.10
CA ILE A 158 30.76 18.54 12.30
C ILE A 158 29.83 18.99 11.14
N SER A 159 29.35 20.24 11.14
CA SER A 159 28.39 20.75 10.16
C SER A 159 28.89 20.62 8.71
N SER A 160 30.21 20.75 8.49
CA SER A 160 30.85 20.58 7.18
C SER A 160 30.71 19.16 6.63
N LEU A 161 30.54 18.14 7.49
CA LEU A 161 30.32 16.75 7.09
C LEU A 161 28.83 16.45 6.81
N ILE A 162 27.90 17.16 7.47
CA ILE A 162 26.45 16.95 7.34
C ILE A 162 25.87 17.69 6.12
N LYS A 163 26.29 18.94 5.89
CA LYS A 163 25.77 19.79 4.82
C LYS A 163 25.87 19.16 3.42
N PRO A 164 27.01 18.54 3.02
CA PRO A 164 27.11 17.88 1.72
C PRO A 164 26.10 16.75 1.53
N ILE A 165 25.86 15.95 2.59
CA ILE A 165 24.88 14.86 2.57
C ILE A 165 23.48 15.42 2.39
N LEU A 166 23.12 16.49 3.11
CA LEU A 166 21.84 17.17 2.95
C LEU A 166 21.62 17.69 1.54
N THR A 167 22.64 18.30 0.93
CA THR A 167 22.61 18.75 -0.47
C THR A 167 22.43 17.57 -1.43
N ALA A 168 23.19 16.49 -1.25
CA ALA A 168 23.07 15.30 -2.08
C ALA A 168 21.66 14.68 -1.98
N LEU A 169 21.10 14.56 -0.78
CA LEU A 169 19.74 14.05 -0.57
C LEU A 169 18.68 14.96 -1.21
N LYS A 170 18.82 16.28 -1.07
CA LYS A 170 17.93 17.24 -1.74
C LYS A 170 17.94 17.06 -3.26
N ASN A 171 19.13 17.01 -3.87
CA ASN A 171 19.28 16.85 -5.32
C ASN A 171 18.71 15.51 -5.80
N GLN A 172 18.83 14.43 -5.01
CA GLN A 172 18.25 13.14 -5.36
C GLN A 172 16.72 13.15 -5.25
N ILE A 173 16.14 13.85 -4.27
CA ILE A 173 14.69 14.02 -4.16
C ILE A 173 14.16 14.77 -5.39
N GLU A 174 14.81 15.88 -5.78
CA GLU A 174 14.43 16.65 -6.97
C GLU A 174 14.49 15.81 -8.25
N LYS A 175 15.54 14.99 -8.42
CA LYS A 175 15.64 14.04 -9.55
C LYS A 175 14.49 13.03 -9.57
N VAL A 176 14.08 12.51 -8.41
CA VAL A 176 12.94 11.58 -8.33
C VAL A 176 11.63 12.30 -8.64
N ASP A 177 11.46 13.53 -8.18
CA ASP A 177 10.26 14.34 -8.44
C ASP A 177 10.11 14.66 -9.94
N LEU A 178 11.20 14.99 -10.63
CA LEU A 178 11.20 15.18 -12.08
C LEU A 178 10.81 13.89 -12.83
N LYS A 179 11.32 12.73 -12.39
CA LYS A 179 10.95 11.43 -12.99
C LYS A 179 9.47 11.10 -12.79
N LEU A 180 8.92 11.37 -11.61
CA LEU A 180 7.50 11.18 -11.32
C LEU A 180 6.62 12.08 -12.18
N GLN A 181 6.98 13.36 -12.32
CA GLN A 181 6.25 14.31 -13.17
C GLN A 181 6.26 13.86 -14.64
N LYS A 182 7.42 13.42 -15.14
CA LYS A 182 7.54 12.91 -16.52
C LYS A 182 6.60 11.73 -16.75
N LEU A 183 6.60 10.77 -15.83
CA LEU A 183 5.80 9.54 -15.94
C LEU A 183 4.30 9.80 -15.99
N ILE A 184 3.80 10.83 -15.30
CA ILE A 184 2.39 11.21 -15.31
C ILE A 184 2.03 11.91 -16.63
N LYS A 185 2.91 12.76 -17.15
CA LYS A 185 2.71 13.43 -18.45
C LYS A 185 2.77 12.47 -19.64
N GLU A 186 3.33 11.28 -19.47
CA GLU A 186 3.35 10.24 -20.51
C GLU A 186 2.01 9.48 -20.61
N CYS A 187 1.02 9.76 -19.73
CA CYS A 187 -0.28 9.11 -19.74
C CYS A 187 -1.41 10.13 -19.49
N ASP A 188 -2.19 10.43 -20.54
CA ASP A 188 -3.27 11.43 -20.51
C ASP A 188 -4.30 11.17 -19.41
N GLU A 189 -4.65 9.90 -19.15
CA GLU A 189 -5.57 9.52 -18.09
C GLU A 189 -5.02 9.90 -16.70
N TYR A 190 -3.73 9.63 -16.46
CA TYR A 190 -3.08 9.98 -15.20
C TYR A 190 -2.89 11.48 -15.06
N GLU A 191 -2.57 12.19 -16.14
CA GLU A 191 -2.47 13.64 -16.13
C GLU A 191 -3.82 14.30 -15.82
N ALA A 192 -4.91 13.84 -16.44
CA ALA A 192 -6.26 14.33 -16.17
C ALA A 192 -6.65 14.12 -14.69
N LYS A 193 -6.48 12.90 -14.17
CA LYS A 193 -6.75 12.60 -12.74
C LYS A 193 -5.85 13.40 -11.81
N ASN A 194 -4.58 13.58 -12.17
CA ASN A 194 -3.62 14.39 -11.41
C ASN A 194 -4.06 15.86 -11.33
N ASN A 195 -4.52 16.44 -12.44
CA ASN A 195 -5.01 17.82 -12.49
C ASN A 195 -6.26 18.01 -11.63
N ILE A 196 -7.20 17.05 -11.70
CA ILE A 196 -8.38 17.02 -10.82
C ILE A 196 -7.96 17.02 -9.35
N ILE A 197 -7.09 16.10 -8.94
CA ILE A 197 -6.67 15.98 -7.53
C ILE A 197 -5.96 17.25 -7.04
N GLN A 198 -5.12 17.87 -7.88
CA GLN A 198 -4.35 19.07 -7.52
C GLN A 198 -5.16 20.37 -7.56
N SER A 199 -6.36 20.36 -8.16
CA SER A 199 -7.25 21.52 -8.10
C SER A 199 -7.69 21.86 -6.66
N VAL A 200 -7.59 20.92 -5.72
CA VAL A 200 -7.91 21.16 -4.31
C VAL A 200 -6.84 22.01 -3.63
N PRO A 201 -7.19 23.18 -3.05
CA PRO A 201 -6.23 24.02 -2.34
C PRO A 201 -5.56 23.27 -1.18
N GLY A 202 -4.22 23.20 -1.21
CA GLY A 202 -3.41 22.49 -0.22
C GLY A 202 -3.05 21.04 -0.60
N VAL A 203 -3.54 20.54 -1.73
CA VAL A 203 -3.15 19.24 -2.30
C VAL A 203 -2.17 19.45 -3.45
N GLY A 204 -0.93 18.97 -3.29
CA GLY A 204 0.09 19.04 -4.33
C GLY A 204 0.45 17.69 -4.93
N ASN A 205 1.34 17.72 -5.92
CA ASN A 205 1.93 16.57 -6.63
C ASN A 205 2.18 15.34 -5.74
N VAL A 206 2.82 15.50 -4.58
CA VAL A 206 3.16 14.36 -3.71
C VAL A 206 1.93 13.57 -3.28
N VAL A 207 0.84 14.25 -2.92
CA VAL A 207 -0.41 13.58 -2.53
C VAL A 207 -1.09 12.97 -3.75
N ALA A 208 -1.17 13.72 -4.85
CA ALA A 208 -1.75 13.22 -6.10
C ALA A 208 -1.06 11.94 -6.56
N PHE A 209 0.28 11.90 -6.56
CA PHE A 209 1.05 10.74 -7.00
C PHE A 209 0.84 9.53 -6.08
N ASN A 210 0.79 9.73 -4.75
CA ASN A 210 0.49 8.63 -3.82
C ASN A 210 -0.93 8.10 -4.02
N LEU A 211 -1.91 8.97 -4.27
CA LEU A 211 -3.29 8.55 -4.55
C LEU A 211 -3.39 7.77 -5.86
N LEU A 212 -2.81 8.29 -6.94
CA LEU A 212 -2.80 7.62 -8.25
C LEU A 212 -2.08 6.27 -8.21
N SER A 213 -0.95 6.18 -7.51
CA SER A 213 -0.10 4.98 -7.51
C SER A 213 -0.57 3.91 -6.52
N ASP A 214 -0.94 4.32 -5.32
CA ASP A 214 -1.28 3.40 -4.22
C ASP A 214 -2.80 3.28 -4.02
N MET A 215 -3.64 3.97 -4.81
CA MET A 215 -5.11 3.86 -4.79
C MET A 215 -5.74 3.88 -6.18
N PRO A 216 -5.53 2.81 -6.99
CA PRO A 216 -6.17 2.67 -8.30
C PRO A 216 -7.71 2.68 -8.22
N GLU A 217 -8.28 2.34 -7.06
CA GLU A 217 -9.72 2.29 -6.85
C GLU A 217 -10.37 3.67 -6.71
N LEU A 218 -9.58 4.74 -6.59
CA LEU A 218 -10.07 6.11 -6.41
C LEU A 218 -10.97 6.52 -7.58
N GLY A 219 -12.20 6.94 -7.26
CA GLY A 219 -13.25 7.25 -8.22
C GLY A 219 -14.17 6.07 -8.58
N TYR A 220 -13.76 4.84 -8.30
CA TYR A 220 -14.53 3.63 -8.62
C TYR A 220 -15.19 2.98 -7.40
N VAL A 221 -14.69 3.27 -6.19
CA VAL A 221 -15.27 2.76 -4.94
C VAL A 221 -16.18 3.77 -4.26
N ASN A 222 -17.03 3.29 -3.36
CA ASN A 222 -17.87 4.19 -2.59
C ASN A 222 -17.06 5.00 -1.57
N ASN A 223 -17.63 6.10 -1.10
CA ASN A 223 -16.95 7.04 -0.20
C ASN A 223 -16.53 6.43 1.15
N LYS A 224 -17.26 5.40 1.64
CA LYS A 224 -16.91 4.70 2.88
C LYS A 224 -15.70 3.80 2.67
N GLU A 225 -15.67 3.07 1.54
CA GLU A 225 -14.54 2.25 1.10
C GLU A 225 -13.31 3.10 0.86
N ALA A 226 -13.42 4.23 0.15
CA ALA A 226 -12.31 5.15 -0.07
C ALA A 226 -11.67 5.61 1.25
N ALA A 227 -12.47 6.05 2.22
CA ALA A 227 -11.99 6.43 3.54
C ALA A 227 -11.37 5.25 4.33
N SER A 228 -11.89 4.03 4.13
CA SER A 228 -11.35 2.81 4.75
C SER A 228 -10.01 2.39 4.15
N LEU A 229 -9.88 2.45 2.82
CA LEU A 229 -8.65 2.17 2.07
C LEU A 229 -7.53 3.12 2.47
N VAL A 230 -7.81 4.42 2.62
CA VAL A 230 -6.83 5.39 3.16
C VAL A 230 -6.53 5.13 4.64
N GLY A 231 -7.47 4.53 5.38
CA GLY A 231 -7.31 4.22 6.80
C GLY A 231 -7.67 5.40 7.71
N VAL A 232 -8.64 6.22 7.29
CA VAL A 232 -9.21 7.36 8.03
C VAL A 232 -10.66 7.13 8.42
N ALA A 233 -11.22 5.95 8.13
CA ALA A 233 -12.51 5.54 8.63
C ALA A 233 -12.44 5.05 10.09
N PRO A 234 -13.22 5.64 11.02
CA PRO A 234 -13.32 5.12 12.38
C PRO A 234 -14.19 3.86 12.41
N PHE A 235 -13.74 2.82 13.11
CA PHE A 235 -14.48 1.57 13.31
C PHE A 235 -15.08 1.49 14.70
N ASN A 236 -16.24 0.83 14.81
CA ASN A 236 -16.91 0.58 16.08
C ASN A 236 -16.07 -0.38 16.95
N ARG A 237 -16.12 -0.16 18.27
CA ARG A 237 -15.54 -1.05 19.28
C ARG A 237 -16.59 -1.29 20.35
N GLU A 238 -17.58 -2.07 19.99
CA GLU A 238 -18.80 -2.28 20.78
C GLU A 238 -18.98 -3.79 21.02
N SER A 239 -19.41 -4.19 22.22
CA SER A 239 -19.72 -5.59 22.55
C SER A 239 -20.82 -5.68 23.60
N GLY A 240 -22.00 -6.16 23.22
CA GLY A 240 -23.18 -6.17 24.09
C GLY A 240 -23.46 -4.76 24.63
N VAL A 241 -23.29 -4.59 25.94
CA VAL A 241 -23.50 -3.31 26.65
C VAL A 241 -22.33 -2.32 26.50
N TYR A 242 -21.14 -2.80 26.14
CA TYR A 242 -19.94 -1.95 26.06
C TYR A 242 -19.94 -1.09 24.80
N GLN A 243 -19.84 0.24 24.98
CA GLN A 243 -19.60 1.22 23.92
C GLN A 243 -18.22 1.86 24.07
N GLY A 244 -17.24 1.32 23.34
CA GLY A 244 -15.88 1.85 23.31
C GLY A 244 -15.70 3.05 22.37
N LYS A 245 -14.59 3.77 22.55
CA LYS A 245 -14.21 4.85 21.62
C LYS A 245 -13.90 4.27 20.24
N ARG A 246 -14.54 4.82 19.21
CA ARG A 246 -14.25 4.49 17.81
C ARG A 246 -12.85 4.94 17.44
N MET A 247 -12.12 4.10 16.71
CA MET A 247 -10.74 4.36 16.32
C MET A 247 -10.51 3.99 14.85
N ILE A 248 -9.62 4.71 14.18
CA ILE A 248 -9.14 4.29 12.87
C ILE A 248 -8.26 3.04 13.01
N ARG A 249 -8.38 2.10 12.07
CA ARG A 249 -7.55 0.88 12.03
C ARG A 249 -7.30 0.48 10.58
N GLY A 250 -6.13 -0.10 10.31
CA GLY A 250 -5.79 -0.58 8.97
C GLY A 250 -5.59 0.54 7.94
N GLY A 251 -6.03 0.27 6.72
CA GLY A 251 -5.84 1.10 5.53
C GLY A 251 -4.40 1.11 5.01
N ARG A 252 -4.12 2.04 4.09
CA ARG A 252 -2.84 2.24 3.41
C ARG A 252 -2.05 3.35 4.11
N PRO A 253 -1.12 3.04 5.03
CA PRO A 253 -0.49 4.03 5.89
C PRO A 253 0.31 5.07 5.09
N LYS A 254 0.88 4.67 3.95
CA LYS A 254 1.61 5.54 3.03
C LYS A 254 0.77 6.71 2.55
N ILE A 255 -0.48 6.44 2.14
CA ILE A 255 -1.45 7.45 1.71
C ILE A 255 -1.90 8.29 2.90
N ARG A 256 -2.22 7.66 4.03
CA ARG A 256 -2.63 8.38 5.24
C ARG A 256 -1.59 9.41 5.68
N THR A 257 -0.31 9.05 5.67
CA THR A 257 0.79 9.96 6.02
C THR A 257 0.87 11.13 5.05
N ALA A 258 0.77 10.88 3.74
CA ALA A 258 0.77 11.93 2.73
C ALA A 258 -0.42 12.89 2.89
N MET A 259 -1.62 12.34 3.08
CA MET A 259 -2.84 13.11 3.33
C MET A 259 -2.78 13.91 4.63
N TYR A 260 -2.15 13.37 5.67
CA TYR A 260 -1.95 14.08 6.93
C TYR A 260 -1.07 15.31 6.75
N MET A 261 0.05 15.17 6.03
CA MET A 261 0.95 16.29 5.74
C MET A 261 0.27 17.35 4.87
N ALA A 262 -0.52 16.96 3.87
CA ALA A 262 -1.30 17.91 3.07
C ALA A 262 -2.37 18.61 3.90
N MET A 263 -3.10 17.91 4.77
CA MET A 263 -4.13 18.54 5.60
C MET A 263 -3.55 19.55 6.61
N MET A 264 -2.35 19.29 7.14
CA MET A 264 -1.63 20.26 7.97
C MET A 264 -1.34 21.58 7.24
N SER A 265 -1.13 21.52 5.92
CA SER A 265 -0.99 22.70 5.05
C SER A 265 -2.35 23.29 4.68
N ALA A 266 -3.30 22.44 4.26
CA ALA A 266 -4.63 22.84 3.82
C ALA A 266 -5.42 23.59 4.90
N ILE A 267 -5.32 23.20 6.18
CA ILE A 267 -5.97 23.93 7.28
C ILE A 267 -5.42 25.36 7.45
N GLN A 268 -4.23 25.65 6.94
CA GLN A 268 -3.65 27.00 7.00
C GLN A 268 -4.14 27.89 5.84
N CYS A 269 -4.33 27.32 4.64
CA CYS A 269 -4.66 28.08 3.43
C CYS A 269 -6.09 27.91 2.89
N ASN A 270 -6.83 26.87 3.30
CA ASN A 270 -8.20 26.60 2.87
C ASN A 270 -9.20 26.97 3.98
N PRO A 271 -10.00 28.04 3.82
CA PRO A 271 -10.90 28.54 4.86
C PRO A 271 -11.93 27.50 5.33
N LYS A 272 -12.50 26.70 4.44
CA LYS A 272 -13.54 25.72 4.78
C LYS A 272 -12.98 24.59 5.67
N PHE A 273 -11.80 24.05 5.33
CA PHE A 273 -11.15 23.06 6.20
C PHE A 273 -10.67 23.65 7.52
N LYS A 274 -10.21 24.92 7.52
CA LYS A 274 -9.83 25.64 8.73
C LYS A 274 -11.00 25.77 9.71
N GLU A 275 -12.16 26.17 9.20
CA GLU A 275 -13.39 26.31 9.99
C GLU A 275 -13.82 24.98 10.62
N ILE A 276 -13.86 23.90 9.83
CA ILE A 276 -14.22 22.57 10.33
C ILE A 276 -13.24 22.12 11.44
N TYR A 277 -11.95 22.29 11.21
CA TYR A 277 -10.92 21.96 12.19
C TYR A 277 -11.11 22.76 13.50
N GLN A 278 -11.26 24.08 13.40
CA GLN A 278 -11.43 24.96 14.55
C GLN A 278 -12.70 24.62 15.34
N ARG A 279 -13.83 24.39 14.65
CA ARG A 279 -15.10 23.98 15.27
C ARG A 279 -14.96 22.67 16.05
N MET A 280 -14.28 21.67 15.48
CA MET A 280 -14.06 20.40 16.17
C MET A 280 -13.16 20.52 17.40
N VAL A 281 -12.11 21.33 17.31
CA VAL A 281 -11.21 21.59 18.44
C VAL A 281 -11.93 22.38 19.54
N ALA A 282 -12.73 23.38 19.17
CA ALA A 282 -13.57 24.13 20.11
C ALA A 282 -14.58 23.22 20.83
N ALA A 283 -15.10 22.20 20.15
CA ALA A 283 -15.94 21.15 20.73
C ALA A 283 -15.16 20.10 21.58
N GLY A 284 -13.90 20.38 21.93
CA GLY A 284 -13.09 19.53 22.81
C GLY A 284 -12.46 18.31 22.14
N LYS A 285 -12.52 18.17 20.81
CA LYS A 285 -11.86 17.05 20.12
C LYS A 285 -10.34 17.24 20.12
N PRO A 286 -9.54 16.18 20.36
CA PRO A 286 -8.09 16.26 20.22
C PRO A 286 -7.69 16.72 18.81
N LYS A 287 -6.67 17.57 18.69
CA LYS A 287 -6.21 18.15 17.42
C LYS A 287 -5.99 17.09 16.32
N LYS A 288 -5.35 15.96 16.66
CA LYS A 288 -5.13 14.86 15.71
C LYS A 288 -6.43 14.23 15.20
N VAL A 289 -7.46 14.15 16.04
CA VAL A 289 -8.78 13.62 15.64
C VAL A 289 -9.48 14.58 14.68
N ALA A 290 -9.40 15.89 14.96
CA ALA A 290 -9.95 16.91 14.07
C ALA A 290 -9.27 16.90 12.69
N ILE A 291 -7.94 16.74 12.64
CA ILE A 291 -7.19 16.59 11.38
C ILE A 291 -7.64 15.33 10.62
N ILE A 292 -7.75 14.18 11.28
CA ILE A 292 -8.20 12.93 10.64
C ILE A 292 -9.62 13.06 10.08
N ALA A 293 -10.51 13.76 10.76
CA ALA A 293 -11.85 14.04 10.26
C ALA A 293 -11.83 14.93 9.01
N CYS A 294 -10.99 15.98 8.98
CA CYS A 294 -10.79 16.80 7.79
C CYS A 294 -10.22 15.98 6.63
N ILE A 295 -9.24 15.10 6.88
CA ILE A 295 -8.70 14.18 5.86
C ILE A 295 -9.79 13.26 5.33
N ARG A 296 -10.61 12.67 6.19
CA ARG A 296 -11.72 11.81 5.76
C ARG A 296 -12.64 12.57 4.81
N LYS A 297 -12.99 13.83 5.13
CA LYS A 297 -13.80 14.68 4.26
C LYS A 297 -13.12 14.95 2.92
N LEU A 298 -11.83 15.29 2.94
CA LEU A 298 -11.03 15.50 1.74
C LEU A 298 -10.97 14.24 0.85
N VAL A 299 -10.78 13.05 1.43
CA VAL A 299 -10.79 11.77 0.67
C VAL A 299 -12.12 11.57 -0.05
N VAL A 300 -13.23 11.86 0.61
CA VAL A 300 -14.58 11.74 0.03
C VAL A 300 -14.78 12.71 -1.14
N ILE A 301 -14.30 13.94 -1.00
CA ILE A 301 -14.40 14.95 -2.05
C ILE A 301 -13.53 14.54 -3.24
N ILE A 302 -12.25 14.21 -3.02
CA ILE A 302 -11.35 13.77 -4.09
C ILE A 302 -11.90 12.52 -4.81
N ASN A 303 -12.46 11.56 -4.06
CA ASN A 303 -13.07 10.37 -4.66
C ASN A 303 -14.26 10.72 -5.57
N SER A 304 -15.07 11.69 -5.17
CA SER A 304 -16.21 12.16 -5.99
C SER A 304 -15.74 12.97 -7.20
N MET A 305 -14.76 13.86 -7.03
CA MET A 305 -14.16 14.64 -8.11
C MET A 305 -13.57 13.75 -9.21
N VAL A 306 -12.80 12.72 -8.83
CA VAL A 306 -12.20 11.78 -9.78
C VAL A 306 -13.26 10.93 -10.48
N ARG A 307 -14.34 10.54 -9.77
CA ARG A 307 -15.46 9.81 -10.36
C ARG A 307 -16.20 10.64 -11.41
N ASP A 308 -16.48 11.90 -11.08
CA ASP A 308 -17.33 12.78 -11.87
C ASP A 308 -16.55 13.59 -12.92
N GLY A 309 -15.21 13.54 -12.89
CA GLY A 309 -14.35 14.28 -13.81
C GLY A 309 -14.33 15.79 -13.57
N VAL A 310 -14.67 16.23 -12.36
CA VAL A 310 -14.85 17.66 -12.03
C VAL A 310 -13.69 18.20 -11.19
N MET A 311 -13.37 19.47 -11.41
CA MET A 311 -12.40 20.21 -10.60
C MET A 311 -13.00 20.60 -9.25
N TRP A 312 -12.13 21.00 -8.33
CA TRP A 312 -12.52 21.45 -7.00
C TRP A 312 -13.46 22.66 -7.06
N ASP A 313 -14.53 22.58 -6.24
CA ASP A 313 -15.41 23.69 -5.93
C ASP A 313 -15.46 23.87 -4.39
N PRO A 314 -15.26 25.09 -3.85
CA PRO A 314 -15.42 25.39 -2.43
C PRO A 314 -16.75 24.93 -1.79
N GLU A 315 -17.81 24.79 -2.58
CA GLU A 315 -19.13 24.34 -2.12
C GLU A 315 -19.25 22.82 -1.96
N MET A 316 -18.25 22.05 -2.39
CA MET A 316 -18.17 20.60 -2.14
C MET A 316 -17.83 20.25 -0.67
N VAL A 317 -17.46 21.25 0.14
CA VAL A 317 -17.03 21.05 1.55
C VAL A 317 -18.23 20.99 2.48
#